data_AF-A0A182G2Y9-F1
#
_entry.id   AF-A0A182G2Y9-F1
#
_cell.length_a   1.000
_cell.length_b   1.000
_cell.length_c   1.000
_cell.angle_alpha   90.00
_cell.angle_beta   90.00
_cell.angle_gamma   90.00
#
_symmetry.space_group_name_H-M   'P 1'
#
loop_
_entity.id
_entity.type
_entity.pdbx_description
1 polymer ?
#
loop_
_entity_poly.entity_id
_entity_poly.type
_entity_poly.pdbx_seq_one_letter_code
_entity_poly.pdbx_strand_id
1 'polypeptide(L)' 'MDGYRFTRMKVLQTTIHWSCLQTKALRCKARAVTNNDLQGTIRRYVNYHNHPPSMRRRQHGDLQRIKEDRMTVKSKKQ' A
#
# COMPACT_ATOMS: atom_id res chain seq x y z
N MET A 1 0.73 11.00 12.65
CA MET A 1 0.36 10.08 11.55
C MET A 1 0.72 10.76 10.23
N ASP A 2 1.89 10.43 9.67
CA ASP A 2 2.58 11.05 8.52
C ASP A 2 1.82 11.17 7.17
N GLY A 3 0.49 11.23 7.11
CA GLY A 3 -0.24 11.41 5.84
C GLY A 3 -0.21 10.20 4.89
N TYR A 4 0.53 9.13 5.23
CA TYR A 4 0.52 7.88 4.49
C TYR A 4 -0.79 7.12 4.69
N ARG A 5 -1.39 6.71 3.57
CA ARG A 5 -2.65 5.95 3.57
C ARG A 5 -2.37 4.46 3.46
N PHE A 6 -2.85 3.70 4.42
CA PHE A 6 -2.87 2.25 4.38
C PHE A 6 -4.23 1.76 3.87
N THR A 7 -4.21 0.65 3.14
CA THR A 7 -5.41 -0.06 2.72
C THR A 7 -5.44 -1.44 3.37
N ARG A 8 -6.65 -1.89 3.75
CA ARG A 8 -6.87 -3.23 4.30
C ARG A 8 -6.73 -4.23 3.17
N MET A 9 -5.68 -5.06 3.25
CA MET A 9 -5.40 -6.04 2.21
C MET A 9 -6.06 -7.38 2.53
N LYS A 10 -5.93 -7.85 3.77
CA LYS A 10 -6.58 -9.08 4.24
C LYS A 10 -6.99 -8.91 5.69
N VAL A 11 -8.23 -9.29 6.00
CA VAL A 11 -8.74 -9.36 7.36
C VAL A 11 -8.81 -10.85 7.70
N LEU A 12 -8.00 -11.30 8.65
CA LEU A 12 -8.14 -12.62 9.28
C LEU A 12 -8.94 -12.43 10.58
N GLN A 13 -9.47 -13.54 11.12
CA GLN A 13 -10.26 -13.52 12.36
C GLN A 13 -9.51 -12.86 13.53
N THR A 14 -8.19 -13.09 13.62
CA THR A 14 -7.35 -12.56 14.69
C THR A 14 -6.46 -11.39 14.25
N THR A 15 -6.21 -11.19 12.95
CA THR A 15 -5.24 -10.18 12.50
C THR A 15 -5.63 -9.53 11.18
N ILE A 16 -5.42 -8.21 11.10
CA ILE A 16 -5.66 -7.44 9.89
C ILE A 16 -4.32 -7.06 9.27
N HIS A 17 -4.11 -7.47 8.03
CA HIS A 17 -2.97 -7.11 7.22
C HIS A 17 -3.28 -5.85 6.42
N TRP A 18 -2.56 -4.79 6.75
CA TRP A 18 -2.58 -3.50 6.08
C TRP A 18 -1.35 -3.36 5.19
N SER A 19 -1.56 -2.81 4.01
CA SER A 19 -0.50 -2.49 3.06
C SER A 19 -0.60 -1.03 2.66
N CYS A 20 0.51 -0.38 2.35
CA CYS A 20 0.45 0.98 1.82
C CYS A 20 -0.37 1.02 0.52
N LEU A 21 -1.20 2.06 0.35
CA LEU A 21 -1.98 2.27 -0.85
C LEU A 21 -1.09 2.30 -2.11
N GLN A 22 0.13 2.82 -1.94
CA GLN A 22 1.14 2.98 -2.98
C GLN A 22 2.02 1.73 -3.17
N THR A 23 1.76 0.62 -2.46
CA THR A 23 2.42 -0.66 -2.73
C THR A 23 2.22 -1.10 -4.19
N LYS A 24 1.00 -0.99 -4.73
CA LYS A 24 0.76 -1.36 -6.14
C LYS A 24 1.41 -0.38 -7.12
N ALA A 25 1.42 0.91 -6.80
CA ALA A 25 1.93 1.96 -7.67
C ALA A 25 3.46 2.07 -7.67
N LEU A 26 4.07 2.23 -6.49
CA LEU A 26 5.49 2.51 -6.30
C LEU A 26 6.28 1.34 -5.71
N ARG A 27 5.66 0.15 -5.54
CA ARG A 27 6.27 -0.98 -4.82
C ARG A 27 6.72 -0.59 -3.39
N CYS A 28 5.96 0.31 -2.76
CA CYS A 28 6.16 0.66 -1.36
C CYS A 28 6.10 -0.61 -0.48
N LYS A 29 7.12 -0.81 0.38
CA LYS A 29 7.24 -1.97 1.28
C LYS A 29 6.56 -1.75 2.63
N ALA A 30 5.95 -0.58 2.85
CA ALA A 30 5.25 -0.29 4.08
C ALA A 30 4.04 -1.20 4.28
N ARG A 31 3.98 -1.82 5.45
CA ARG A 31 2.99 -2.82 5.86
C ARG A 31 2.69 -2.63 7.33
N ALA A 32 1.44 -2.83 7.73
CA ALA A 32 1.07 -2.92 9.13
C ALA A 32 0.25 -4.19 9.36
N VAL A 33 0.39 -4.79 10.53
CA VAL A 33 -0.42 -5.92 10.96
C VAL A 33 -1.00 -5.53 12.31
N THR A 34 -2.32 -5.43 12.38
CA THR A 34 -3.04 -5.16 13.62
C THR A 34 -3.74 -6.42 14.11
N ASN A 35 -3.93 -6.55 15.40
CA ASN A 35 -4.72 -7.62 16.00
C ASN A 35 -6.20 -7.21 15.95
N ASN A 36 -7.07 -8.06 15.41
CA ASN A 36 -8.51 -7.79 15.33
C ASN A 36 -9.20 -7.98 16.69
N ASP A 37 -8.64 -8.84 17.54
CA ASP A 37 -9.22 -9.27 18.82
C ASP A 37 -8.94 -8.25 19.95
N LEU A 38 -7.71 -7.74 20.03
CA LEU A 38 -7.24 -6.88 21.13
C LEU A 38 -7.26 -5.38 20.78
N GLN A 39 -8.46 -4.80 20.59
CA GLN A 39 -8.67 -3.35 20.37
C GLN A 39 -7.86 -2.74 19.21
N GLY A 40 -7.43 -3.52 18.21
CA GLY A 40 -6.63 -3.00 17.11
C GLY A 40 -5.14 -2.82 17.43
N THR A 41 -4.62 -3.49 18.48
CA THR A 41 -3.20 -3.43 18.85
C THR A 41 -2.31 -3.75 17.64
N ILE A 42 -1.38 -2.86 17.31
CA ILE A 42 -0.48 -3.04 16.17
C ILE A 42 0.56 -4.10 16.54
N ARG A 43 0.42 -5.30 15.98
CA ARG A 43 1.36 -6.41 16.20
C ARG A 43 2.68 -6.20 15.45
N ARG A 44 2.61 -5.61 14.26
CA ARG A 44 3.80 -5.33 13.44
C ARG A 44 3.58 -4.07 12.61
N TYR A 45 4.53 -3.14 12.68
CA TYR A 45 4.50 -1.92 11.88
C TYR A 45 5.81 -1.77 11.11
N VAL A 46 5.72 -1.76 9.78
CA VAL A 46 6.85 -1.51 8.88
C VAL A 46 6.55 -0.20 8.15
N ASN A 47 7.19 0.88 8.57
CA ASN A 47 7.03 2.21 7.99
C ASN A 47 8.11 2.55 6.97
N TYR A 48 8.47 1.61 6.09
CA TYR A 48 9.44 1.89 5.05
C TYR A 48 8.73 2.36 3.78
N HIS A 49 8.69 3.68 3.58
CA HIS A 49 8.14 4.31 2.38
C HIS A 49 9.26 4.85 1.51
N ASN A 50 9.29 4.41 0.24
CA ASN A 50 10.22 4.94 -0.76
C ASN A 50 9.59 6.11 -1.55
N HIS A 51 8.72 6.88 -0.90
CA HIS A 51 7.98 7.94 -1.57
C HIS A 51 7.49 8.97 -0.55
N PRO A 52 7.27 10.23 -0.98
CA PRO A 52 6.76 11.25 -0.09
C PRO A 52 5.30 10.99 0.32
N PRO A 53 4.87 11.49 1.50
CA PRO A 53 3.50 11.36 2.00
C PRO A 53 2.50 12.29 1.30
N SER A 54 3.00 13.30 0.57
CA SER A 54 2.21 14.32 -0.15
C SER A 54 1.48 13.79 -1.40
N MET A 55 1.49 12.49 -1.66
CA MET A 55 0.75 11.95 -2.80
C MET A 55 -0.75 12.11 -2.60
N ARG A 56 -1.36 12.90 -3.49
CA ARG A 56 -2.80 13.14 -3.56
C ARG A 56 -3.59 11.83 -3.59
N ARG A 57 -4.86 11.90 -3.16
CA ARG A 57 -5.79 10.76 -3.27
C ARG A 57 -5.81 10.35 -4.75
N ARG A 58 -5.44 9.10 -5.06
CA ARG A 58 -5.51 8.57 -6.43
C ARG A 58 -6.94 8.75 -6.92
N GLN A 59 -7.09 9.46 -8.03
CA GLN A 59 -8.33 9.63 -8.75
C GLN A 59 -8.70 8.29 -9.40
N HIS A 60 -9.98 8.11 -9.73
CA HIS A 60 -10.41 6.95 -10.50
C HIS A 60 -9.61 6.89 -11.82
N GLY A 61 -9.02 5.74 -12.15
CA GLY A 61 -8.17 5.57 -13.34
C GLY A 61 -6.65 5.68 -13.12
N ASP A 62 -6.17 6.28 -12.01
CA ASP A 62 -4.73 6.34 -11.71
C ASP A 62 -4.09 4.95 -11.58
N LEU A 63 -4.83 3.98 -11.04
CA LEU A 63 -4.33 2.61 -10.92
C LEU A 63 -4.13 1.97 -12.29
N GLN A 64 -4.98 2.29 -13.27
CA GLN A 64 -4.88 1.76 -14.62
C GLN A 64 -3.67 2.37 -15.32
N ARG A 65 -3.52 3.71 -15.31
CA ARG A 65 -2.34 4.39 -15.86
C ARG A 65 -1.03 3.86 -15.29
N ILE A 66 -0.94 3.66 -13.97
CA ILE A 66 0.30 3.14 -13.33
C ILE A 66 0.54 1.67 -13.68
N LYS A 67 -0.52 0.88 -13.93
CA LYS A 67 -0.38 -0.50 -14.41
C LYS A 67 0.04 -0.54 -15.88
N GLU A 68 -0.54 0.32 -16.72
CA GLU A 68 -0.22 0.44 -18.14
C GLU A 68 1.22 0.92 -18.35
N ASP A 69 1.65 1.94 -17.60
CA ASP A 69 3.04 2.42 -17.59
C ASP A 69 4.04 1.30 -17.25
N ARG A 70 3.68 0.39 -16.34
CA ARG A 70 4.49 -0.81 -16.08
C ARG A 70 4.45 -1.83 -17.21
N MET A 71 3.33 -1.95 -17.90
CA MET A 71 3.19 -2.88 -19.03
C MET A 71 4.02 -2.39 -20.22
N THR A 72 4.02 -1.08 -20.49
CA THR A 72 4.82 -0.46 -21.56
C THR A 72 6.31 -0.50 -21.24
N VAL A 73 6.73 -0.29 -19.98
CA VAL A 73 8.13 -0.44 -19.57
C VAL A 73 8.61 -1.89 -19.69
N LYS A 74 7.76 -2.90 -19.44
CA LYS A 74 8.11 -4.31 -19.68
C LYS A 74 8.28 -4.63 -21.17
N SER A 75 7.52 -3.96 -22.04
CA SER A 75 7.56 -4.22 -23.49
C SER A 75 8.74 -3.57 -24.22
N LYS A 76 9.40 -2.56 -23.62
CA LYS A 76 10.62 -1.93 -24.16
C LYS A 76 11.92 -2.65 -23.77
N LYS A 77 11.82 -3.83 -23.14
CA LYS A 77 12.97 -4.61 -22.68
C LYS A 77 13.22 -5.87 -23.52
N GLN A 78 12.74 -5.89 -24.76
CA GLN A 78 13.04 -6.91 -25.75
C GLN A 78 13.73 -6.27 -26.95
#